data_AF-A0A7V9B377-F1
#
_entry.id   AF-A0A7V9B377-F1
#
_cell.length_a   1.000
_cell.length_b   1.000
_cell.length_c   1.000
_cell.angle_alpha   90.00
_cell.angle_beta   90.00
_cell.angle_gamma   90.00
#
_symmetry.space_group_name_H-M   'P 1'
#
loop_
_entity.id
_entity.type
_entity.pdbx_description
1 polymer ?
#
loop_
_entity_poly.entity_id
_entity_poly.type
_entity_poly.pdbx_seq_one_letter_code
_entity_poly.pdbx_strand_id
1 'polypeptide(L)'
;MNETTTAKIDWVSGRWEKNRKKYMATVLGPAVACAEEYLNEVLGVEPTTTRVIPYLTIRSNLARGVSVSATAMELYFSRIEIDRKKLESKECEITSTCVHEMAHGVREKYFPNTSVLIERIASEGIAYTAQAYAEQDIFDIPYEKTVLLDTLEVEALADELYQDPACFEVIPELTHEEVWANPWLYAAKKVPFAWGQRLGIWCVQSLVKDGYDFPALMMMPPEEIIAL
;
A
#
# COMPACT_ATOMS: atom_id res chain seq x y z
N MET A 1 -8.69 -17.07 22.46
CA MET A 1 -8.13 -17.90 21.37
C MET A 1 -9.03 -17.69 20.18
N ASN A 2 -8.68 -16.77 19.29
CA ASN A 2 -9.40 -16.55 18.04
C ASN A 2 -8.67 -17.33 16.94
N GLU A 3 -9.17 -18.54 16.64
CA GLU A 3 -9.11 -19.07 15.28
C GLU A 3 -10.07 -18.16 14.49
N THR A 4 -9.72 -17.49 13.40
CA THR A 4 -9.13 -18.00 12.17
C THR A 4 -8.62 -16.83 11.35
N THR A 5 -7.39 -16.89 10.87
CA THR A 5 -7.02 -16.21 9.62
C THR A 5 -8.03 -16.57 8.54
N THR A 6 -8.74 -15.59 7.99
CA THR A 6 -9.67 -15.82 6.87
C THR A 6 -8.92 -16.10 5.58
N ALA A 7 -7.77 -15.44 5.41
CA ALA A 7 -6.94 -15.59 4.24
C ALA A 7 -6.19 -16.93 4.24
N LYS A 8 -6.41 -17.72 3.18
CA LYS A 8 -5.72 -19.00 2.96
C LYS A 8 -4.49 -18.80 2.09
N ILE A 9 -3.37 -19.39 2.50
CA ILE A 9 -2.18 -19.47 1.64
C ILE A 9 -2.43 -20.49 0.53
N ASP A 10 -2.45 -20.00 -0.71
CA ASP A 10 -2.79 -20.76 -1.89
C ASP A 10 -1.55 -21.11 -2.73
N TRP A 11 -1.20 -22.40 -2.71
CA TRP A 11 0.02 -22.93 -3.34
C TRP A 11 -0.13 -23.29 -4.82
N VAL A 12 -1.16 -22.78 -5.51
CA VAL A 12 -1.47 -23.12 -6.90
C VAL A 12 -0.36 -22.76 -7.89
N SER A 13 0.45 -21.73 -7.61
CA SER A 13 1.53 -21.31 -8.49
C SER A 13 2.85 -22.05 -8.21
N GLY A 14 3.64 -22.35 -9.24
CA GLY A 14 5.08 -22.64 -9.09
C GLY A 14 5.54 -24.03 -8.62
N ARG A 15 4.67 -25.04 -8.51
CA ARG A 15 5.04 -26.44 -8.12
C ARG A 15 5.93 -26.49 -6.87
N TRP A 16 5.46 -25.90 -5.78
CA TRP A 16 6.18 -25.85 -4.51
C TRP A 16 6.52 -27.23 -3.93
N GLU A 17 7.82 -27.48 -3.70
CA GLU A 17 8.31 -28.65 -2.97
C GLU A 17 7.80 -28.65 -1.51
N LYS A 18 7.53 -29.83 -0.95
CA LYS A 18 6.95 -30.01 0.41
C LYS A 18 7.74 -29.25 1.49
N ASN A 19 9.06 -29.29 1.45
CA ASN A 19 9.91 -28.62 2.43
C ASN A 19 9.85 -27.09 2.32
N ARG A 20 9.77 -26.55 1.09
CA ARG A 20 9.61 -25.11 0.87
C ARG A 20 8.23 -24.63 1.33
N LYS A 21 7.15 -25.39 1.05
CA LYS A 21 5.81 -25.08 1.58
C LYS A 21 5.81 -24.98 3.10
N LYS A 22 6.44 -25.95 3.77
CA LYS A 22 6.50 -25.98 5.24
C LYS A 22 7.22 -24.75 5.79
N TYR A 23 8.36 -24.39 5.23
CA TYR A 23 9.11 -23.19 5.63
C TYR A 23 8.36 -21.89 5.32
N MET A 24 7.76 -21.77 4.12
CA MET A 24 6.99 -20.58 3.78
C MET A 24 5.75 -20.41 4.67
N ALA A 25 5.09 -21.51 5.05
CA ALA A 25 3.95 -21.45 5.95
C ALA A 25 4.30 -20.92 7.34
N THR A 26 5.53 -21.15 7.83
CA THR A 26 5.97 -20.61 9.14
C THR A 26 6.28 -19.12 9.09
N VAL A 27 6.47 -18.55 7.90
CA VAL A 27 6.73 -17.10 7.71
C VAL A 27 5.44 -16.37 7.30
N LEU A 28 4.73 -16.89 6.31
CA LEU A 28 3.53 -16.26 5.77
C LEU A 28 2.33 -16.35 6.71
N GLY A 29 2.16 -17.47 7.42
CA GLY A 29 1.01 -17.66 8.30
C GLY A 29 0.92 -16.57 9.37
N PRO A 30 1.98 -16.36 10.19
CA PRO A 30 2.02 -15.29 11.17
C PRO A 30 1.88 -13.89 10.57
N ALA A 31 2.60 -13.60 9.48
CA ALA A 31 2.54 -12.28 8.83
C ALA A 31 1.14 -11.93 8.29
N VAL A 32 0.45 -12.90 7.70
CA VAL A 32 -0.93 -12.73 7.21
C VAL A 32 -1.91 -12.55 8.37
N ALA A 33 -1.77 -13.34 9.45
CA ALA A 33 -2.59 -13.20 10.64
C ALA A 33 -2.43 -11.82 11.29
N CYS A 34 -1.19 -11.36 11.45
CA CYS A 34 -0.89 -10.05 11.99
C CYS A 34 -1.46 -8.94 11.11
N ALA A 35 -1.35 -9.04 9.78
CA ALA A 35 -1.95 -8.06 8.88
C ALA A 35 -3.49 -8.03 8.96
N GLU A 36 -4.15 -9.18 9.02
CA GLU A 36 -5.63 -9.24 9.18
C GLU A 36 -6.08 -8.62 10.51
N GLU A 37 -5.40 -8.97 11.61
CA GLU A 37 -5.64 -8.39 12.94
C GLU A 37 -5.39 -6.89 12.94
N TYR A 38 -4.31 -6.43 12.31
CA TYR A 38 -3.97 -5.03 12.22
C TYR A 38 -5.03 -4.21 11.47
N LEU A 39 -5.48 -4.68 10.30
CA LEU A 39 -6.55 -4.01 9.56
C LEU A 39 -7.84 -3.95 10.39
N ASN A 40 -8.22 -5.05 11.02
CA ASN A 40 -9.49 -5.16 11.75
C ASN A 40 -9.48 -4.38 13.07
N GLU A 41 -8.50 -4.64 13.93
CA GLU A 41 -8.48 -4.18 15.32
C GLU A 41 -7.80 -2.81 15.47
N VAL A 42 -6.79 -2.50 14.64
CA VAL A 42 -6.06 -1.22 14.70
C VAL A 42 -6.63 -0.20 13.73
N LEU A 43 -6.78 -0.56 12.47
CA LEU A 43 -7.28 0.38 11.44
C LEU A 43 -8.82 0.42 11.38
N GLY A 44 -9.51 -0.50 12.07
CA GLY A 44 -10.98 -0.51 12.12
C GLY A 44 -11.66 -0.91 10.82
N VAL A 45 -10.96 -1.62 9.92
CA VAL A 45 -11.48 -2.01 8.60
C VAL A 45 -11.41 -3.52 8.38
N GLU A 46 -12.51 -4.11 7.94
CA GLU A 46 -12.61 -5.55 7.70
C GLU A 46 -11.76 -5.97 6.49
N PRO A 47 -10.78 -6.88 6.67
CA PRO A 47 -10.01 -7.43 5.56
C PRO A 47 -10.90 -8.18 4.57
N THR A 48 -10.64 -8.01 3.27
CA THR A 48 -11.41 -8.67 2.20
C THR A 48 -10.62 -9.79 1.51
N THR A 49 -9.30 -9.77 1.65
CA THR A 49 -8.39 -10.74 1.07
C THR A 49 -8.63 -12.12 1.69
N THR A 50 -9.01 -13.10 0.87
CA THR A 50 -9.23 -14.48 1.31
C THR A 50 -8.18 -15.45 0.78
N ARG A 51 -7.33 -15.00 -0.14
CA ARG A 51 -6.29 -15.82 -0.78
C ARG A 51 -4.96 -15.08 -0.86
N VAL A 52 -3.91 -15.73 -0.38
CA VAL A 52 -2.53 -15.25 -0.49
C VAL A 52 -1.73 -16.22 -1.34
N ILE A 53 -1.27 -15.76 -2.50
CA ILE A 53 -0.62 -16.62 -3.50
C ILE A 53 0.89 -16.33 -3.49
N PRO A 54 1.72 -17.16 -2.84
CA PRO A 54 3.16 -16.97 -2.90
C PRO A 54 3.70 -17.43 -4.26
N TYR A 55 4.44 -16.55 -4.93
CA TYR A 55 5.13 -16.79 -6.19
C TYR A 55 6.64 -16.90 -6.00
N LEU A 56 7.22 -17.83 -6.74
CA LEU A 56 8.67 -17.96 -6.85
C LEU A 56 9.17 -17.11 -8.02
N THR A 57 9.95 -16.07 -7.71
CA THR A 57 10.59 -15.20 -8.72
C THR A 57 12.10 -15.46 -8.82
N ILE A 58 12.66 -15.18 -10.01
CA ILE A 58 14.10 -15.25 -10.28
C ILE A 58 14.81 -13.96 -9.83
N ARG A 59 14.09 -12.83 -9.70
CA ARG A 59 14.63 -11.51 -9.34
C ARG A 59 13.86 -10.89 -8.17
N SER A 60 14.57 -10.27 -7.22
CA SER A 60 14.02 -9.67 -5.99
C SER A 60 13.65 -8.18 -6.09
N ASN A 61 13.51 -7.61 -7.30
CA ASN A 61 13.68 -6.15 -7.45
C ASN A 61 12.44 -5.35 -7.88
N LEU A 62 11.25 -5.94 -7.94
CA LEU A 62 10.03 -5.22 -8.31
C LEU A 62 8.89 -5.67 -7.39
N ALA A 63 8.71 -4.95 -6.28
CA ALA A 63 7.67 -5.14 -5.25
C ALA A 63 7.60 -6.54 -4.60
N ARG A 64 7.40 -6.58 -3.28
CA ARG A 64 7.23 -7.85 -2.54
C ARG A 64 5.80 -8.41 -2.67
N GLY A 65 4.84 -7.56 -3.02
CA GLY A 65 3.44 -7.94 -3.18
C GLY A 65 2.77 -7.23 -4.36
N VAL A 66 1.59 -7.74 -4.72
CA VAL A 66 0.61 -7.04 -5.53
C VAL A 66 -0.80 -7.57 -5.22
N SER A 67 -1.74 -6.68 -5.03
CA SER A 67 -3.16 -7.01 -5.02
C SER A 67 -3.64 -7.28 -6.45
N VAL A 68 -4.18 -8.47 -6.70
CA VAL A 68 -4.68 -8.88 -8.03
C VAL A 68 -6.20 -8.86 -8.12
N SER A 69 -6.87 -8.83 -6.98
CA SER A 69 -8.31 -8.58 -6.88
C SER A 69 -8.66 -8.20 -5.43
N ALA A 70 -9.91 -7.78 -5.22
CA ALA A 70 -10.46 -7.52 -3.88
C ALA A 70 -10.28 -8.67 -2.87
N THR A 71 -10.13 -9.92 -3.36
CA THR A 71 -10.07 -11.12 -2.53
C THR A 71 -8.74 -11.87 -2.61
N ALA A 72 -7.79 -11.41 -3.41
CA ALA A 72 -6.54 -12.14 -3.64
C ALA A 72 -5.35 -11.21 -3.82
N MET A 73 -4.24 -11.57 -3.18
CA MET A 73 -2.94 -10.94 -3.37
C MET A 73 -1.88 -11.97 -3.76
N GLU A 74 -0.90 -11.52 -4.52
CA GLU A 74 0.31 -12.28 -4.85
C GLU A 74 1.49 -11.73 -4.05
N LEU A 75 2.34 -12.62 -3.53
CA LEU A 75 3.57 -12.24 -2.82
C LEU A 75 4.77 -12.88 -3.49
N TYR A 76 5.79 -12.10 -3.83
CA TYR A 76 6.93 -12.54 -4.62
C TYR A 76 8.15 -12.82 -3.74
N PHE A 77 8.69 -14.04 -3.87
CA PHE A 77 9.86 -14.48 -3.11
C PHE A 77 10.93 -15.04 -4.03
N SER A 78 12.19 -14.64 -3.79
CA SER A 78 13.29 -15.23 -4.53
C SER A 78 13.62 -16.63 -4.00
N ARG A 79 14.04 -17.51 -4.92
CA ARG A 79 14.51 -18.85 -4.54
C ARG A 79 15.66 -18.83 -3.53
N ILE A 80 16.53 -17.82 -3.62
CA ILE A 80 17.69 -17.65 -2.75
C ILE A 80 17.24 -17.35 -1.31
N GLU A 81 16.26 -16.48 -1.12
CA GLU A 81 15.73 -16.15 0.22
C GLU A 81 15.12 -17.39 0.89
N ILE A 82 14.40 -18.22 0.11
CA ILE A 82 13.77 -19.44 0.59
C ILE A 82 14.80 -20.51 0.93
N ASP A 83 15.68 -20.84 -0.02
CA ASP A 83 16.65 -21.93 0.14
C ASP A 83 17.68 -21.61 1.24
N ARG A 84 17.98 -20.32 1.49
CA ARG A 84 18.88 -19.88 2.56
C ARG A 84 18.17 -19.54 3.88
N LYS A 85 16.85 -19.75 3.97
CA LYS A 85 16.02 -19.43 5.14
C LYS A 85 16.21 -17.99 5.66
N LYS A 86 16.21 -17.01 4.76
CA LYS A 86 16.43 -15.59 5.08
C LYS A 86 15.15 -14.79 5.29
N LEU A 87 13.99 -15.43 5.22
CA LEU A 87 12.70 -14.73 5.29
C LEU A 87 12.21 -14.55 6.74
N GLU A 88 12.70 -15.34 7.69
CA GLU A 88 12.39 -15.16 9.12
C GLU A 88 12.84 -13.77 9.61
N SER A 89 14.03 -13.30 9.20
CA SER A 89 14.51 -11.95 9.51
C SER A 89 13.80 -10.83 8.72
N LYS A 90 12.78 -11.17 7.92
CA LYS A 90 11.98 -10.25 7.11
C LYS A 90 10.50 -10.33 7.43
N GLU A 91 10.12 -10.99 8.52
CA GLU A 91 8.72 -11.17 8.92
C GLU A 91 7.98 -9.83 8.99
N CYS A 92 8.58 -8.81 9.56
CA CYS A 92 7.98 -7.48 9.66
C CYS A 92 7.81 -6.81 8.29
N GLU A 93 8.80 -6.90 7.38
CA GLU A 93 8.71 -6.41 5.99
C GLU A 93 7.60 -7.12 5.21
N ILE A 94 7.45 -8.43 5.43
CA ILE A 94 6.40 -9.24 4.82
C ILE A 94 5.03 -8.83 5.38
N THR A 95 4.95 -8.57 6.69
CA THR A 95 3.71 -8.15 7.36
C THR A 95 3.25 -6.78 6.87
N SER A 96 4.15 -5.79 6.80
CA SER A 96 3.81 -4.46 6.28
C SER A 96 3.39 -4.51 4.81
N THR A 97 4.04 -5.38 4.00
CA THR A 97 3.59 -5.67 2.63
C THR A 97 2.18 -6.26 2.61
N CYS A 98 1.88 -7.24 3.47
CA CYS A 98 0.53 -7.80 3.56
C CYS A 98 -0.51 -6.74 3.91
N VAL A 99 -0.24 -5.83 4.85
CA VAL A 99 -1.14 -4.73 5.21
C VAL A 99 -1.41 -3.83 4.00
N HIS A 100 -0.37 -3.45 3.26
CA HIS A 100 -0.48 -2.64 2.05
C HIS A 100 -1.40 -3.29 1.00
N GLU A 101 -1.12 -4.54 0.63
CA GLU A 101 -1.89 -5.25 -0.41
C GLU A 101 -3.32 -5.57 0.04
N MET A 102 -3.53 -5.85 1.32
CA MET A 102 -4.87 -6.05 1.86
C MET A 102 -5.68 -4.75 1.86
N ALA A 103 -5.07 -3.60 2.13
CA ALA A 103 -5.74 -2.31 2.02
C ALA A 103 -6.20 -2.03 0.57
N HIS A 104 -5.39 -2.41 -0.43
CA HIS A 104 -5.83 -2.39 -1.83
C HIS A 104 -7.05 -3.30 -2.07
N GLY A 105 -7.04 -4.52 -1.50
CA GLY A 105 -8.17 -5.44 -1.60
C GLY A 105 -9.47 -4.84 -1.04
N VAL A 106 -9.38 -4.18 0.12
CA VAL A 106 -10.52 -3.47 0.72
C VAL A 106 -11.03 -2.38 -0.23
N ARG A 107 -10.14 -1.55 -0.76
CA ARG A 107 -10.51 -0.48 -1.70
C ARG A 107 -11.23 -1.02 -2.93
N GLU A 108 -10.74 -2.11 -3.51
CA GLU A 108 -11.35 -2.72 -4.69
C GLU A 108 -12.76 -3.30 -4.40
N LYS A 109 -13.04 -3.77 -3.17
CA LYS A 109 -14.41 -4.19 -2.78
C LYS A 109 -15.43 -3.06 -2.90
N TYR A 110 -15.06 -1.85 -2.45
CA TYR A 110 -15.94 -0.69 -2.49
C TYR A 110 -15.93 0.00 -3.86
N PHE A 111 -14.78 -0.04 -4.54
CA PHE A 111 -14.53 0.65 -5.80
C PHE A 111 -13.90 -0.33 -6.80
N PRO A 112 -14.66 -1.26 -7.41
CA PRO A 112 -14.10 -2.30 -8.29
C PRO A 112 -13.73 -1.77 -9.69
N ASN A 113 -14.16 -0.56 -10.05
CA ASN A 113 -13.98 0.04 -11.37
C ASN A 113 -12.90 1.12 -11.40
N THR A 114 -11.85 0.97 -10.57
CA THR A 114 -10.68 1.86 -10.42
C THR A 114 -9.87 1.96 -11.73
N SER A 115 -10.46 2.60 -12.74
CA SER A 115 -9.94 2.68 -14.10
C SER A 115 -9.30 4.03 -14.37
N VAL A 116 -9.57 5.03 -13.53
CA VAL A 116 -9.04 6.38 -13.64
C VAL A 116 -7.77 6.49 -12.80
N LEU A 117 -6.72 7.10 -13.37
CA LEU A 117 -5.41 7.30 -12.71
C LEU A 117 -5.55 7.93 -11.32
N ILE A 118 -6.52 8.84 -11.14
CA ILE A 118 -6.80 9.52 -9.89
C ILE A 118 -7.28 8.58 -8.77
N GLU A 119 -8.09 7.59 -9.12
CA GLU A 119 -8.63 6.61 -8.17
C GLU A 119 -7.52 5.65 -7.71
N ARG A 120 -6.54 5.39 -8.59
CA ARG A 120 -5.33 4.62 -8.25
C ARG A 120 -4.45 5.39 -7.27
N ILE A 121 -4.23 6.69 -7.49
CA ILE A 121 -3.42 7.53 -6.61
C ILE A 121 -4.01 7.61 -5.19
N ALA A 122 -5.32 7.82 -5.08
CA ALA A 122 -5.99 7.81 -3.77
C ALA A 122 -5.89 6.43 -3.09
N SER A 123 -6.07 5.35 -3.84
CA SER A 123 -6.00 3.99 -3.30
C SER A 123 -4.58 3.60 -2.87
N GLU A 124 -3.55 4.00 -3.63
CA GLU A 124 -2.14 3.84 -3.25
C GLU A 124 -1.80 4.66 -2.00
N GLY A 125 -2.30 5.89 -1.91
CA GLY A 125 -2.14 6.74 -0.73
C GLY A 125 -2.67 6.10 0.55
N ILE A 126 -3.86 5.51 0.46
CA ILE A 126 -4.48 4.76 1.57
C ILE A 126 -3.65 3.53 1.92
N ALA A 127 -3.23 2.74 0.93
CA ALA A 127 -2.46 1.51 1.15
C ALA A 127 -1.09 1.79 1.81
N TYR A 128 -0.37 2.81 1.35
CA TYR A 128 0.88 3.21 1.96
C TYR A 128 0.71 3.87 3.34
N THR A 129 -0.38 4.60 3.57
CA THR A 129 -0.68 5.13 4.92
C THR A 129 -0.93 3.99 5.90
N ALA A 130 -1.69 2.97 5.49
CA ALA A 130 -1.89 1.75 6.28
C ALA A 130 -0.57 1.02 6.55
N GLN A 131 0.30 0.89 5.53
CA GLN A 131 1.64 0.32 5.68
C GLN A 131 2.49 1.11 6.67
N ALA A 132 2.48 2.45 6.60
CA ALA A 132 3.27 3.31 7.47
C ALA A 132 2.85 3.18 8.93
N TYR A 133 1.54 3.09 9.22
CA TYR A 133 1.08 2.81 10.58
C TYR A 133 1.54 1.43 11.08
N ALA A 134 1.40 0.40 10.24
CA ALA A 134 1.90 -0.93 10.58
C ALA A 134 3.42 -0.93 10.81
N GLU A 135 4.17 -0.14 10.04
CA GLU A 135 5.61 0.02 10.24
C GLU A 135 5.95 0.70 11.57
N GLN A 136 5.19 1.70 12.00
CA GLN A 136 5.39 2.34 13.31
C GLN A 136 5.18 1.35 14.44
N ASP A 137 4.07 0.62 14.41
CA ASP A 137 3.66 -0.26 15.50
C ASP A 137 4.49 -1.56 15.55
N ILE A 138 4.73 -2.20 14.39
CA ILE A 138 5.42 -3.49 14.33
C ILE A 138 6.93 -3.33 14.55
N PHE A 139 7.52 -2.24 14.07
CA PHE A 139 8.97 -2.04 14.11
C PHE A 139 9.40 -1.08 15.22
N ASP A 140 8.46 -0.59 16.04
CA ASP A 140 8.69 0.47 17.05
C ASP A 140 9.43 1.66 16.43
N ILE A 141 9.06 1.99 15.19
CA ILE A 141 9.63 3.14 14.48
C ILE A 141 8.83 4.36 14.95
N PRO A 142 9.49 5.37 15.55
CA PRO A 142 8.83 6.63 15.90
C PRO A 142 8.07 7.19 14.70
N TYR A 143 6.92 7.83 14.94
CA TYR A 143 6.07 8.38 13.88
C TYR A 143 6.93 9.16 12.87
N GLU A 144 7.82 10.01 13.35
CA GLU A 144 8.72 10.89 12.59
C GLU A 144 9.80 10.16 11.75
N LYS A 145 9.87 8.82 11.80
CA LYS A 145 10.91 8.00 11.15
C LYS A 145 10.38 6.92 10.21
N THR A 146 9.07 6.65 10.18
CA THR A 146 8.54 5.90 9.04
C THR A 146 8.67 6.76 7.78
N VAL A 147 8.45 6.20 6.59
CA VAL A 147 8.45 6.96 5.32
C VAL A 147 7.24 7.92 5.31
N LEU A 148 7.20 8.81 6.28
CA LEU A 148 6.45 10.03 6.30
C LEU A 148 7.31 10.99 5.49
N LEU A 149 6.73 11.54 4.44
CA LEU A 149 7.30 12.73 3.85
C LEU A 149 7.24 13.80 4.94
N ASP A 150 8.36 14.04 5.62
CA ASP A 150 8.51 15.17 6.52
C ASP A 150 8.02 16.41 5.76
N THR A 151 7.32 17.33 6.42
CA THR A 151 6.80 18.55 5.78
C THR A 151 7.88 19.36 5.04
N LEU A 152 9.17 19.15 5.36
CA LEU A 152 10.33 19.72 4.68
C LEU A 152 10.66 19.07 3.33
N GLU A 153 10.33 17.79 3.13
CA GLU A 153 10.44 17.16 1.81
C GLU A 153 9.27 17.57 0.91
N VAL A 154 8.17 18.12 1.45
CA VAL A 154 6.99 18.53 0.67
C VAL A 154 7.24 19.80 -0.15
N GLU A 155 7.92 20.82 0.41
CA GLU A 155 8.33 22.01 -0.38
C GLU A 155 9.32 21.61 -1.46
N ALA A 156 10.29 20.75 -1.14
CA ALA A 156 11.25 20.24 -2.11
C ALA A 156 10.58 19.35 -3.19
N LEU A 157 9.58 18.54 -2.80
CA LEU A 157 8.79 17.71 -3.72
C LEU A 157 7.91 18.58 -4.60
N ALA A 158 7.23 19.60 -4.05
CA ALA A 158 6.42 20.55 -4.81
C ALA A 158 7.29 21.41 -5.75
N ASP A 159 8.50 21.78 -5.33
CA ASP A 159 9.48 22.47 -6.17
C ASP A 159 10.03 21.55 -7.27
N GLU A 160 10.34 20.28 -6.98
CA GLU A 160 10.74 19.29 -8.00
C GLU A 160 9.60 19.04 -9.00
N LEU A 161 8.36 18.96 -8.51
CA LEU A 161 7.12 18.86 -9.29
C LEU A 161 6.98 20.06 -10.23
N TYR A 162 7.23 21.26 -9.70
CA TYR A 162 7.23 22.54 -10.42
C TYR A 162 8.47 22.75 -11.30
N GLN A 163 9.51 21.92 -11.17
CA GLN A 163 10.68 21.95 -12.04
C GLN A 163 10.63 20.89 -13.14
N ASP A 164 9.70 19.93 -13.08
CA ASP A 164 9.49 18.94 -14.12
C ASP A 164 8.78 19.58 -15.34
N PRO A 165 9.44 19.70 -16.50
CA PRO A 165 8.86 20.30 -17.70
C PRO A 165 7.62 19.56 -18.20
N ALA A 166 7.50 18.26 -17.92
CA ALA A 166 6.37 17.43 -18.35
C ALA A 166 5.05 17.86 -17.71
N CYS A 167 5.11 18.69 -16.68
CA CYS A 167 3.98 19.02 -15.84
C CYS A 167 3.28 20.32 -16.25
N PHE A 168 4.01 21.28 -16.82
CA PHE A 168 3.43 22.50 -17.41
C PHE A 168 2.92 22.29 -18.83
N GLU A 169 3.38 21.25 -19.53
CA GLU A 169 2.85 20.92 -20.87
C GLU A 169 1.41 20.39 -20.81
N VAL A 170 0.92 19.95 -19.63
CA VAL A 170 -0.30 19.12 -19.53
C VAL A 170 -1.55 19.91 -19.13
N ILE A 171 -1.42 21.09 -18.50
CA ILE A 171 -2.51 22.07 -18.35
C ILE A 171 -1.89 23.48 -18.25
N PRO A 172 -1.78 24.25 -19.34
CA PRO A 172 -1.15 25.58 -19.33
C PRO A 172 -1.96 26.67 -18.59
N GLU A 173 -3.06 26.30 -17.93
CA GLU A 173 -4.10 27.22 -17.44
C GLU A 173 -4.18 27.33 -15.91
N LEU A 174 -3.47 26.49 -15.14
CA LEU A 174 -3.50 26.54 -13.67
C LEU A 174 -2.29 27.28 -13.10
N THR A 175 -2.55 28.11 -12.09
CA THR A 175 -1.54 28.88 -11.35
C THR A 175 -0.91 28.07 -10.21
N HIS A 176 0.25 28.52 -9.72
CA HIS A 176 0.96 27.89 -8.60
C HIS A 176 0.08 27.72 -7.35
N GLU A 177 -0.75 28.71 -7.02
CA GLU A 177 -1.69 28.64 -5.88
C GLU A 177 -2.79 27.59 -6.08
N GLU A 178 -3.27 27.41 -7.31
CA GLU A 178 -4.31 26.41 -7.62
C GLU A 178 -3.78 24.97 -7.56
N VAL A 179 -2.51 24.76 -7.95
CA VAL A 179 -1.83 23.45 -7.82
C VAL A 179 -1.58 23.13 -6.35
N TRP A 180 -1.17 24.12 -5.56
CA TRP A 180 -0.99 23.97 -4.10
C TRP A 180 -2.30 23.69 -3.37
N ALA A 181 -3.41 24.28 -3.84
CA ALA A 181 -4.74 24.06 -3.29
C ALA A 181 -5.35 22.71 -3.71
N ASN A 182 -4.93 22.11 -4.83
CA ASN A 182 -5.50 20.87 -5.36
C ASN A 182 -4.44 19.95 -6.03
N PRO A 183 -3.48 19.42 -5.27
CA PRO A 183 -2.38 18.66 -5.87
C PRO A 183 -2.84 17.32 -6.47
N TRP A 184 -4.00 16.80 -6.06
CA TRP A 184 -4.64 15.60 -6.63
C TRP A 184 -4.95 15.73 -8.14
N LEU A 185 -5.44 16.90 -8.57
CA LEU A 185 -5.77 17.19 -9.98
C LEU A 185 -4.54 17.12 -10.88
N TYR A 186 -3.38 17.45 -10.33
CA TYR A 186 -2.09 17.39 -10.98
C TYR A 186 -1.61 15.94 -11.16
N ALA A 187 -1.69 15.10 -10.11
CA ALA A 187 -1.30 13.70 -10.22
C ALA A 187 -2.20 12.87 -11.15
N ALA A 188 -3.47 13.25 -11.23
CA ALA A 188 -4.48 12.63 -12.08
C ALA A 188 -4.18 12.65 -13.58
N LYS A 189 -3.41 13.63 -14.08
CA LYS A 189 -3.28 13.80 -15.53
C LYS A 189 -2.14 13.01 -16.14
N LYS A 190 -0.89 13.01 -15.65
CA LYS A 190 0.22 12.18 -16.20
C LYS A 190 1.46 12.09 -15.27
N VAL A 191 1.30 11.83 -13.98
CA VAL A 191 2.45 11.73 -13.08
C VAL A 191 3.12 10.33 -13.14
N PRO A 192 4.47 10.22 -13.19
CA PRO A 192 5.16 8.93 -13.12
C PRO A 192 4.72 8.15 -11.87
N PHE A 193 4.57 6.83 -11.98
CA PHE A 193 3.95 5.97 -10.97
C PHE A 193 4.45 6.24 -9.52
N ALA A 194 5.76 6.46 -9.36
CA ALA A 194 6.39 6.74 -8.06
C ALA A 194 5.96 8.06 -7.42
N TRP A 195 5.59 9.06 -8.22
CA TRP A 195 5.16 10.37 -7.75
C TRP A 195 3.68 10.41 -7.38
N GLY A 196 2.83 9.70 -8.13
CA GLY A 196 1.41 9.55 -7.80
C GLY A 196 1.23 8.86 -6.44
N GLN A 197 2.08 7.87 -6.15
CA GLN A 197 2.11 7.19 -4.85
C GLN A 197 2.47 8.16 -3.71
N ARG A 198 3.55 8.93 -3.86
CA ARG A 198 4.00 9.92 -2.85
C ARG A 198 2.95 10.98 -2.56
N LEU A 199 2.26 11.46 -3.61
CA LEU A 199 1.20 12.43 -3.42
C LEU A 199 -0.01 11.84 -2.70
N GLY A 200 -0.45 10.65 -3.11
CA GLY A 200 -1.56 9.96 -2.45
C GLY A 200 -1.30 9.78 -0.96
N ILE A 201 -0.07 9.41 -0.58
CA ILE A 201 0.36 9.27 0.81
C ILE A 201 0.17 10.59 1.55
N TRP A 202 0.77 11.66 1.03
CA TRP A 202 0.77 12.97 1.68
C TRP A 202 -0.65 13.49 1.91
N CYS A 203 -1.51 13.42 0.90
CA CYS A 203 -2.87 13.95 1.03
C CYS A 203 -3.70 13.16 2.04
N VAL A 204 -3.67 11.82 2.00
CA VAL A 204 -4.42 10.98 2.96
C VAL A 204 -3.93 11.23 4.39
N GLN A 205 -2.61 11.35 4.59
CA GLN A 205 -2.04 11.67 5.89
C GLN A 205 -2.43 13.05 6.40
N SER A 206 -2.48 14.05 5.51
CA SER A 206 -2.88 15.41 5.87
C SER A 206 -4.33 15.44 6.36
N LEU A 207 -5.24 14.74 5.67
CA LEU A 207 -6.62 14.57 6.11
C LEU A 207 -6.69 13.90 7.49
N VAL A 208 -5.94 12.82 7.72
CA VAL A 208 -5.93 12.17 9.05
C VAL A 208 -5.40 13.12 10.14
N LYS A 209 -4.36 13.91 9.84
CA LYS A 209 -3.81 14.91 10.77
C LYS A 209 -4.81 16.03 11.09
N ASP A 210 -5.62 16.42 10.11
CA ASP A 210 -6.70 17.40 10.26
C ASP A 210 -7.95 16.81 10.95
N GLY A 211 -7.88 15.54 11.38
CA GLY A 211 -8.90 14.88 12.21
C GLY A 211 -9.94 14.09 11.42
N TYR A 212 -9.74 13.87 10.12
CA TYR A 212 -10.58 12.96 9.34
C TYR A 212 -10.33 11.51 9.75
N ASP A 213 -11.40 10.74 9.90
CA ASP A 213 -11.34 9.34 10.33
C ASP A 213 -10.82 8.42 9.21
N PHE A 214 -9.70 7.73 9.45
CA PHE A 214 -9.05 6.90 8.43
C PHE A 214 -9.93 5.74 7.91
N PRO A 215 -10.62 4.96 8.76
CA PRO A 215 -11.61 3.98 8.29
C PRO A 215 -12.68 4.59 7.37
N ALA A 216 -13.18 5.80 7.69
CA ALA A 216 -14.12 6.51 6.84
C ALA A 216 -13.50 6.86 5.47
N LEU A 217 -12.28 7.39 5.45
CA LEU A 217 -11.54 7.68 4.21
C LEU A 217 -11.33 6.41 3.38
N MET A 218 -11.07 5.25 4.00
CA MET A 218 -10.88 3.98 3.29
C MET A 218 -12.14 3.55 2.50
N MET A 219 -13.33 3.90 3.00
CA MET A 219 -14.62 3.58 2.36
C MET A 219 -15.20 4.75 1.56
N MET A 220 -14.55 5.91 1.55
CA MET A 220 -15.01 7.10 0.84
C MET A 220 -14.65 7.00 -0.66
N PRO A 221 -15.57 7.40 -1.57
CA PRO A 221 -15.28 7.48 -3.00
C PRO A 221 -14.02 8.32 -3.27
N PRO A 222 -13.11 7.89 -4.15
CA PRO A 222 -11.92 8.67 -4.49
C PRO A 222 -12.21 10.14 -4.78
N GLU A 223 -13.25 10.43 -5.55
CA GLU A 223 -13.69 11.77 -5.93
C GLU A 223 -14.11 12.64 -4.73
N GLU A 224 -14.67 12.04 -3.68
CA GLU A 224 -15.03 12.74 -2.46
C GLU A 224 -13.78 13.03 -1.62
N ILE A 225 -12.83 12.09 -1.52
CA ILE A 225 -11.53 12.30 -0.85
C ILE A 225 -10.76 13.46 -1.49
N ILE A 226 -10.86 13.58 -2.81
CA ILE A 226 -10.20 14.64 -3.59
C ILE A 226 -10.86 16.00 -3.36
N ALA A 227 -12.14 16.03 -3.01
CA ALA A 227 -12.89 17.26 -2.78
C ALA A 227 -12.73 17.81 -1.34
N LEU A 228 -12.11 17.05 -0.44
CA LEU A 228 -11.75 17.45 0.93
C LEU A 228 -10.44 18.25 0.95
#